data_AF-R7S2M3-F1
#
_entry.id   AF-R7S2M3-F1
#
_cell.length_a   1.000
_cell.length_b   1.000
_cell.length_c   1.000
_cell.angle_alpha   90.00
_cell.angle_beta   90.00
_cell.angle_gamma   90.00
#
_symmetry.space_group_name_H-M   'P 1'
#
loop_
_entity.id
_entity.type
_entity.pdbx_description
1 polymer ?
#
loop_
_entity_poly.entity_id
_entity_poly.type
_entity_poly.pdbx_seq_one_letter_code
_entity_poly.pdbx_strand_id
1 'polypeptide(L)'
;MRAYLAENKLWFIVIGTIKEPSAGDPEHITYLEKSAQAAGAMFLAVDASQHVHFTGIELDAPLIWAKLQSVHLQKVSGARYNALDAVFAVRKQPDESLPSLASRVDTLVQTFKDLCPDSYTLEQLLADLAAMSMLRSLPQE
;
A
#
# COMPACT_ATOMS: atom_id res chain seq x y z
N MET A 1 -9.81 7.35 -4.80
CA MET A 1 -9.43 6.49 -5.95
C MET A 1 -10.07 5.10 -5.88
N ARG A 2 -9.83 4.29 -4.84
CA ARG A 2 -10.39 2.91 -4.73
C ARG A 2 -11.91 2.83 -4.89
N ALA A 3 -12.67 3.70 -4.23
CA ALA A 3 -14.14 3.73 -4.34
C ALA A 3 -14.62 3.99 -5.77
N TYR A 4 -14.01 4.96 -6.46
CA TYR A 4 -14.30 5.27 -7.87
C TYR A 4 -14.00 4.09 -8.80
N LEU A 5 -12.82 3.46 -8.66
CA LEU A 5 -12.45 2.29 -9.46
C LEU A 5 -13.36 1.09 -9.16
N ALA A 6 -13.83 0.93 -7.93
CA ALA A 6 -14.75 -0.13 -7.55
C ALA A 6 -16.15 0.08 -8.12
N GLU A 7 -16.69 1.31 -8.04
CA GLU A 7 -17.97 1.69 -8.63
C GLU A 7 -17.99 1.46 -10.14
N ASN A 8 -16.88 1.75 -10.82
CA ASN A 8 -16.71 1.54 -12.26
C ASN A 8 -16.30 0.09 -12.63
N LYS A 9 -16.26 -0.84 -11.67
CA LYS A 9 -15.88 -2.26 -11.86
C LYS A 9 -14.45 -2.46 -12.41
N LEU A 10 -13.57 -1.50 -12.18
CA LEU A 10 -12.17 -1.50 -12.62
C LEU A 10 -11.22 -2.02 -11.53
N TRP A 11 -11.62 -1.92 -10.26
CA TRP A 11 -10.75 -2.25 -9.13
C TRP A 11 -10.15 -3.66 -9.19
N PHE A 12 -10.94 -4.66 -9.59
CA PHE A 12 -10.47 -6.05 -9.66
C PHE A 12 -9.45 -6.30 -10.77
N ILE A 13 -9.43 -5.48 -11.82
CA ILE A 13 -8.36 -5.49 -12.84
C ILE A 13 -7.09 -4.87 -12.24
N VAL A 14 -7.21 -3.71 -11.60
CA VAL A 14 -6.08 -2.96 -11.00
C VAL A 14 -5.28 -3.80 -10.00
N ILE A 15 -5.96 -4.59 -9.16
CA ILE A 15 -5.30 -5.48 -8.19
C ILE A 15 -4.93 -6.86 -8.77
N GLY A 16 -5.14 -7.09 -10.07
CA GLY A 16 -4.79 -8.34 -10.75
C GLY A 16 -5.68 -9.55 -10.42
N THR A 17 -6.85 -9.35 -9.80
CA THR A 17 -7.82 -10.44 -9.54
C THR A 17 -8.45 -10.94 -10.85
N ILE A 18 -8.83 -10.01 -11.73
CA ILE A 18 -9.18 -10.34 -13.12
C ILE A 18 -7.88 -10.34 -13.91
N LYS A 19 -7.48 -11.52 -14.39
CA LYS A 19 -6.28 -11.69 -15.22
C LYS A 19 -6.57 -11.34 -16.66
N GLU A 20 -5.54 -10.86 -17.37
CA GLU A 20 -5.61 -10.63 -18.80
C GLU A 20 -5.98 -11.94 -19.53
N PRO A 21 -7.06 -11.94 -20.33
CA PRO A 21 -7.41 -13.08 -21.19
C PRO A 21 -6.36 -13.29 -22.29
N SER A 22 -6.31 -14.50 -22.86
CA SER A 22 -5.42 -14.76 -24.00
C SER A 22 -5.82 -13.93 -25.22
N ALA A 23 -4.87 -13.60 -26.10
CA ALA A 23 -5.11 -12.75 -27.27
C ALA A 23 -6.16 -13.26 -28.28
N GLY A 24 -6.52 -14.56 -28.21
CA GLY A 24 -7.59 -15.16 -29.02
C GLY A 24 -8.98 -15.11 -28.38
N ASP A 25 -9.08 -14.62 -27.14
CA ASP A 25 -10.33 -14.52 -26.40
C ASP A 25 -11.10 -13.25 -26.81
N PRO A 26 -12.40 -13.35 -27.16
CA PRO A 26 -13.23 -12.17 -27.42
C PRO A 26 -13.22 -11.13 -26.29
N GLU A 27 -12.99 -11.54 -25.04
CA GLU A 27 -12.94 -10.64 -23.89
C GLU A 27 -11.60 -9.89 -23.77
N HIS A 28 -10.57 -10.24 -24.54
CA HIS A 28 -9.23 -9.62 -24.45
C HIS A 28 -9.27 -8.11 -24.74
N ILE A 29 -9.98 -7.71 -25.80
CA ILE A 29 -10.13 -6.28 -26.13
C ILE A 29 -10.87 -5.53 -25.02
N THR A 30 -11.94 -6.13 -24.47
CA THR A 30 -12.70 -5.53 -23.36
C THR A 30 -11.84 -5.38 -22.11
N TYR A 31 -10.95 -6.34 -21.85
CA TYR A 31 -9.97 -6.25 -20.76
C TYR A 31 -9.01 -5.08 -20.98
N LEU A 32 -8.42 -4.96 -22.18
CA LEU A 32 -7.49 -3.89 -22.52
C LEU A 32 -8.13 -2.51 -22.39
N GLU A 33 -9.36 -2.32 -22.87
CA GLU A 33 -10.09 -1.06 -22.73
C GLU A 33 -10.33 -0.68 -21.27
N LYS A 34 -10.74 -1.64 -20.43
CA LYS A 34 -10.93 -1.41 -19.00
C LYS A 34 -9.61 -1.17 -18.26
N SER A 35 -8.54 -1.87 -18.65
CA SER A 35 -7.20 -1.63 -18.10
C SER A 35 -6.73 -0.21 -18.42
N ALA A 36 -6.85 0.21 -19.68
CA ALA A 36 -6.53 1.57 -20.11
C ALA A 36 -7.39 2.64 -19.40
N GLN A 37 -8.69 2.38 -19.23
CA GLN A 37 -9.59 3.28 -18.48
C GLN A 37 -9.15 3.43 -17.02
N ALA A 38 -8.81 2.33 -16.36
CA ALA A 38 -8.34 2.33 -14.98
C ALA A 38 -6.97 3.04 -14.86
N ALA A 39 -6.06 2.77 -15.79
CA ALA A 39 -4.74 3.39 -15.88
C ALA A 39 -4.86 4.91 -16.04
N GLY A 40 -5.73 5.38 -16.95
CA GLY A 40 -6.01 6.81 -17.13
C GLY A 40 -6.59 7.47 -15.88
N ALA A 41 -7.53 6.81 -15.18
CA ALA A 41 -8.07 7.33 -13.93
C ALA A 41 -7.00 7.42 -12.82
N MET A 42 -6.08 6.45 -12.77
CA MET A 42 -4.95 6.47 -11.83
C MET A 42 -3.96 7.58 -12.19
N PHE A 43 -3.63 7.74 -13.47
CA PHE A 43 -2.74 8.79 -13.98
C PHE A 43 -3.25 10.19 -13.61
N LEU A 44 -4.54 10.45 -13.82
CA LEU A 44 -5.19 11.73 -13.49
C LEU A 44 -5.23 12.04 -12.00
N ALA A 45 -5.27 10.99 -11.16
CA ALA A 45 -5.38 11.15 -9.71
C ALA A 45 -4.02 11.15 -9.00
N VAL A 46 -2.93 10.85 -9.71
CA VAL A 46 -1.56 10.92 -9.22
C VAL A 46 -0.93 12.26 -9.63
N ASP A 47 -0.15 12.84 -8.74
CA ASP A 47 0.55 14.10 -8.99
C ASP A 47 1.48 14.00 -10.21
N ALA A 48 1.56 15.08 -11.00
CA ALA A 48 2.33 15.11 -12.25
C ALA A 48 3.82 14.79 -12.05
N SER A 49 4.38 15.09 -10.88
CA SER A 49 5.78 14.74 -10.54
C SER A 49 6.06 13.23 -10.56
N GLN A 50 5.04 12.39 -10.37
CA GLN A 50 5.17 10.93 -10.33
C GLN A 50 4.94 10.26 -11.69
N HIS A 51 4.47 11.00 -12.70
CA HIS A 51 4.16 10.45 -14.03
C HIS A 51 5.38 9.84 -14.74
N VAL A 52 6.59 10.29 -14.39
CA VAL A 52 7.85 9.69 -14.87
C VAL A 52 7.97 8.19 -14.54
N HIS A 53 7.26 7.72 -13.51
CA HIS A 53 7.26 6.29 -13.14
C HIS A 53 6.35 5.43 -14.02
N PHE A 54 5.50 6.03 -14.86
CA PHE A 54 4.52 5.32 -15.68
C PHE A 54 4.95 5.14 -17.13
N THR A 55 6.12 5.66 -17.52
CA THR A 55 6.62 5.55 -18.90
C THR A 55 6.75 4.09 -19.34
N GLY A 56 6.08 3.74 -20.44
CA GLY A 56 6.04 2.39 -21.02
C GLY A 56 4.99 1.45 -20.40
N ILE A 57 4.21 1.91 -19.42
CA ILE A 57 3.12 1.14 -18.77
C ILE A 57 1.82 1.95 -18.69
N GLU A 58 1.69 3.02 -19.48
CA GLU A 58 0.67 4.07 -19.33
C GLU A 58 -0.78 3.56 -19.45
N LEU A 59 -0.98 2.38 -20.06
CA LEU A 59 -2.28 1.76 -20.29
C LEU A 59 -2.47 0.45 -19.50
N ASP A 60 -1.49 0.05 -18.71
CA ASP A 60 -1.51 -1.18 -17.93
C ASP A 60 -1.76 -0.85 -16.46
N ALA A 61 -3.03 -0.89 -16.06
CA ALA A 61 -3.42 -0.55 -14.70
C ALA A 61 -2.80 -1.44 -13.61
N PRO A 62 -2.74 -2.79 -13.77
CA PRO A 62 -1.98 -3.65 -12.87
C PRO A 62 -0.52 -3.21 -12.68
N LEU A 63 0.20 -2.90 -13.77
CA LEU A 63 1.59 -2.48 -13.69
C LEU A 63 1.75 -1.10 -13.04
N ILE A 64 0.88 -0.13 -13.37
CA ILE A 64 0.88 1.19 -12.72
C ILE A 64 0.66 1.02 -11.21
N TRP A 65 -0.30 0.17 -10.82
CA TRP A 65 -0.58 -0.07 -9.40
C TRP A 65 0.62 -0.70 -8.71
N ALA A 66 1.21 -1.75 -9.28
CA ALA A 66 2.41 -2.39 -8.74
C ALA A 66 3.57 -1.39 -8.60
N LYS A 67 3.75 -0.49 -9.58
CA LYS A 67 4.78 0.55 -9.54
C LYS A 67 4.51 1.57 -8.43
N LEU A 68 3.29 2.04 -8.30
CA LEU A 68 2.87 2.94 -7.22
C LEU A 68 3.09 2.29 -5.85
N GLN A 69 2.75 1.01 -5.70
CA GLN A 69 3.04 0.25 -4.48
C GLN A 69 4.56 0.18 -4.24
N SER A 70 5.36 -0.10 -5.26
CA SER A 70 6.83 -0.13 -5.13
C SER A 70 7.43 1.22 -4.73
N VAL A 71 6.89 2.34 -5.24
CA VAL A 71 7.44 3.68 -4.99
C VAL A 71 6.94 4.25 -3.65
N HIS A 72 5.67 4.05 -3.31
CA HIS A 72 5.04 4.69 -2.15
C HIS A 72 4.81 3.74 -0.97
N LEU A 73 4.58 2.46 -1.21
CA LEU A 73 4.53 1.43 -0.16
C LEU A 73 5.89 0.75 -0.08
N GLN A 74 6.92 1.54 0.21
CA GLN A 74 8.26 1.04 0.47
C GLN A 74 8.22 0.06 1.67
N LYS A 75 8.04 -1.23 1.40
CA LYS A 75 8.07 -2.33 2.38
C LYS A 75 9.49 -2.59 2.92
N VAL A 76 10.28 -1.54 3.14
CA VAL A 76 11.61 -1.57 3.78
C VAL A 76 11.47 -1.50 5.29
N SER A 77 12.45 -2.02 6.02
CA SER A 77 12.41 -2.11 7.49
C SER A 77 12.19 -0.75 8.17
N GLY A 78 12.65 0.36 7.58
CA GLY A 78 12.46 1.70 8.13
C GLY A 78 11.00 2.16 8.24
N ALA A 79 10.16 1.86 7.25
CA ALA A 79 8.73 2.21 7.31
C ALA A 79 8.00 1.37 8.37
N ARG A 80 8.34 0.07 8.46
CA ARG A 80 7.82 -0.82 9.52
C ARG A 80 8.30 -0.41 10.91
N TYR A 81 9.57 0.02 11.04
CA TYR A 81 10.11 0.61 12.26
C TYR A 81 9.25 1.79 12.70
N ASN A 82 8.99 2.77 11.82
CA ASN A 82 8.21 3.96 12.17
C ASN A 82 6.77 3.61 12.58
N ALA A 83 6.15 2.63 11.91
CA ALA A 83 4.81 2.17 12.26
C ALA A 83 4.78 1.46 13.62
N LEU A 84 5.73 0.56 13.91
CA LEU A 84 5.87 -0.06 15.24
C LEU A 84 6.20 0.97 16.32
N ASP A 85 7.06 1.94 16.03
CA ASP A 85 7.41 3.02 16.93
C ASP A 85 6.16 3.82 17.32
N ALA A 86 5.35 4.20 16.32
CA ALA A 86 4.08 4.88 16.54
C ALA A 86 3.10 4.06 17.39
N VAL A 87 2.99 2.75 17.17
CA VAL A 87 2.17 1.84 18.01
C VAL A 87 2.65 1.88 19.47
N PHE A 88 3.96 1.72 19.71
CA PHE A 88 4.51 1.72 21.08
C PHE A 88 4.54 3.11 21.75
N ALA A 89 4.55 4.18 20.96
CA ALA A 89 4.53 5.56 21.43
C ALA A 89 3.12 6.03 21.84
N VAL A 90 2.05 5.30 21.49
CA VAL A 90 0.69 5.68 21.87
C VAL A 90 0.58 5.86 23.38
N ARG A 91 0.07 7.03 23.78
CA ARG A 91 -0.36 7.34 25.13
C ARG A 91 -1.78 7.92 25.07
N LYS A 92 -2.58 7.59 26.08
CA LYS A 92 -3.92 8.16 26.26
C LYS A 92 -3.80 9.67 26.47
N GLN A 93 -4.53 10.46 25.69
CA GLN A 93 -4.62 11.90 25.91
C GLN A 93 -5.55 12.24 27.09
N PRO A 94 -5.40 13.40 27.76
CA PRO A 94 -6.21 13.79 28.91
C PRO A 94 -7.73 13.66 28.65
N ASP A 95 -8.19 14.22 27.52
CA ASP A 95 -9.60 14.28 27.15
C ASP A 95 -10.07 13.14 26.23
N GLU A 96 -9.20 12.18 25.93
CA GLU A 96 -9.52 11.05 25.05
C GLU A 96 -10.27 9.95 25.81
N SER A 97 -11.34 9.42 25.22
CA SER A 97 -12.07 8.27 25.76
C SER A 97 -11.34 6.95 25.47
N LEU A 98 -11.56 5.92 26.29
CA LEU A 98 -10.97 4.59 26.06
C LEU A 98 -11.34 3.99 24.68
N PRO A 99 -12.60 4.10 24.19
CA PRO A 99 -12.93 3.64 22.85
C PRO A 99 -12.18 4.40 21.75
N SER A 100 -11.98 5.72 21.90
CA SER A 100 -11.21 6.51 20.94
C SER A 100 -9.74 6.09 20.91
N LEU A 101 -9.15 5.84 22.09
CA LEU A 101 -7.79 5.31 22.21
C LEU A 101 -7.67 3.94 21.51
N ALA A 102 -8.60 3.03 21.77
CA ALA A 102 -8.61 1.70 21.15
C ALA A 102 -8.67 1.79 19.62
N SER A 103 -9.58 2.61 19.08
CA SER A 103 -9.68 2.84 17.63
C SER A 103 -8.39 3.40 17.02
N ARG A 104 -7.68 4.28 17.76
CA ARG A 104 -6.40 4.85 17.33
C ARG A 104 -5.30 3.80 17.32
N VAL A 105 -5.23 2.93 18.34
CA VAL A 105 -4.33 1.78 18.37
C VAL A 105 -4.61 0.82 17.21
N ASP A 106 -5.88 0.47 16.97
CA ASP A 106 -6.27 -0.44 15.88
C ASP A 106 -5.85 0.11 14.51
N THR A 107 -6.01 1.42 14.29
CA THR A 107 -5.59 2.10 13.07
C THR A 107 -4.07 2.01 12.85
N LEU A 108 -3.29 2.21 13.91
CA LEU A 108 -1.82 2.11 13.85
C LEU A 108 -1.35 0.67 13.63
N VAL A 109 -2.00 -0.30 14.29
CA VAL A 109 -1.73 -1.72 14.07
C VAL A 109 -2.06 -2.14 12.64
N GLN A 110 -3.18 -1.66 12.08
CA GLN A 110 -3.53 -1.93 10.69
C GLN A 110 -2.51 -1.30 9.73
N THR A 111 -2.05 -0.08 10.02
CA THR A 111 -0.99 0.58 9.24
C THR A 111 0.30 -0.26 9.23
N PHE A 112 0.70 -0.82 10.37
CA PHE A 112 1.85 -1.74 10.43
C PHE A 112 1.63 -3.01 9.59
N LYS A 113 0.43 -3.62 9.69
CA LYS A 113 0.08 -4.81 8.88
C LYS A 113 0.14 -4.53 7.38
N ASP A 114 -0.34 -3.37 6.94
CA ASP A 114 -0.34 -2.98 5.52
C ASP A 114 1.09 -2.81 4.96
N LEU A 115 2.07 -2.50 5.83
CA LEU A 115 3.49 -2.39 5.49
C LEU A 115 4.24 -3.74 5.50
N CYS A 116 3.60 -4.79 6.00
CA CYS A 116 4.17 -6.13 6.01
C CYS A 116 4.04 -6.79 4.62
N PRO A 117 5.04 -7.60 4.19
CA PRO A 117 4.86 -8.54 3.09
C PRO A 117 3.78 -9.57 3.41
N ASP A 118 3.16 -10.16 2.38
CA ASP A 118 2.15 -11.21 2.58
C ASP A 118 2.75 -12.48 3.20
N SER A 119 4.07 -12.66 3.08
CA SER A 119 4.87 -13.72 3.69
C SER A 119 5.55 -13.31 5.00
N TYR A 120 5.04 -12.28 5.70
CA TYR A 120 5.67 -11.80 6.92
C TYR A 120 5.60 -12.84 8.04
N THR A 121 6.77 -13.28 8.49
CA THR A 121 6.96 -14.34 9.49
C THR A 121 7.19 -13.76 10.89
N LEU A 122 7.01 -14.61 11.91
CA LEU A 122 7.35 -14.24 13.28
C LEU A 122 8.85 -13.92 13.43
N GLU A 123 9.73 -14.63 12.73
CA GLU A 123 11.17 -14.37 12.71
C GLU A 123 11.49 -12.97 12.17
N GLN A 124 10.78 -12.51 11.14
CA GLN A 124 10.93 -11.16 10.61
C GLN A 124 10.44 -10.09 11.59
N LEU A 125 9.35 -10.37 12.33
CA LEU A 125 8.91 -9.49 13.41
C LEU A 125 9.95 -9.39 14.52
N LEU A 126 10.52 -10.52 14.94
CA LEU A 126 11.58 -10.54 15.96
C LEU A 126 12.83 -9.79 15.49
N ALA A 127 13.20 -9.92 14.21
CA ALA A 127 14.32 -9.17 13.62
C ALA A 127 14.04 -7.66 13.60
N ASP A 128 12.84 -7.24 13.19
CA ASP A 128 12.44 -5.83 13.21
C ASP A 128 12.46 -5.28 14.65
N LEU A 129 11.93 -6.03 15.64
CA LEU A 129 11.97 -5.63 17.06
C LEU A 129 13.40 -5.55 17.62
N ALA A 130 14.28 -6.51 17.28
CA ALA A 130 15.68 -6.48 17.71
C ALA A 130 16.42 -5.26 17.14
N ALA A 131 16.20 -4.95 15.86
CA ALA A 131 16.74 -3.75 15.23
C ALA A 131 16.20 -2.47 15.89
N MET A 132 14.91 -2.42 16.24
CA MET A 132 14.33 -1.30 16.98
C MET A 132 15.00 -1.09 18.33
N SER A 133 15.17 -2.17 19.10
CA SER A 133 15.82 -2.11 20.41
C SER A 133 17.26 -1.63 20.32
N MET A 134 18.02 -2.08 19.31
CA MET A 134 19.38 -1.59 19.07
C MET A 134 19.39 -0.09 18.78
N LEU A 135 18.56 0.38 17.84
CA LEU A 135 18.49 1.80 17.48
C LEU A 135 18.12 2.69 18.68
N ARG A 136 17.18 2.26 19.52
CA ARG A 136 16.78 2.97 20.74
C ARG A 136 17.83 2.93 21.86
N SER A 137 18.75 1.96 21.84
CA SER A 137 19.84 1.85 22.82
C SER A 137 21.03 2.76 22.52
N LEU A 138 21.10 3.32 21.30
CA LEU A 138 22.14 4.28 20.94
C LEU A 138 21.87 5.63 21.62
N PRO A 139 22.93 6.38 22.01
CA PRO A 139 22.75 7.74 22.52
C PRO A 139 22.07 8.60 21.45
N GLN A 140 21.16 9.48 21.86
CA GLN A 140 20.71 10.56 20.99
C GLN A 140 21.92 11.49 20.76
N GLU A 141 22.34 11.65 19.51
CA GLU A 141 23.30 12.68 19.12
C GLU A 141 22.78 14.09 19.41
#